data_AF-A0A959KLI6-F1
#
_entry.id   AF-A0A959KLI6-F1
#
_cell.length_a   1.000
_cell.length_b   1.000
_cell.length_c   1.000
_cell.angle_alpha   90.00
_cell.angle_beta   90.00
_cell.angle_gamma   90.00
#
_symmetry.space_group_name_H-M   'P 1'
#
loop_
_entity.id
_entity.type
_entity.pdbx_description
1 polymer ?
#
loop_
_entity_poly.entity_id
_entity_poly.type
_entity_poly.pdbx_seq_one_letter_code
_entity_poly.pdbx_strand_id
1 'polypeptide(L)'
;LPVDADSLAAASWIRATGWFYSPMESLPPLWLLPQLNLLLLQQGEVVQQSHIRIQRSLTHDTWQERWLDLPLSGQPFDEIRVYIWNADGNVPLYLDDLRVESFR
;
A
#
# COMPACT_ATOMS: atom_id res chain seq x y z
N LEU A 1 7.55 8.23 -10.38
CA LEU A 1 8.34 9.42 -9.98
C LEU A 1 9.72 8.90 -9.58
N PRO A 2 10.83 9.49 -10.05
CA PRO A 2 12.16 9.06 -9.63
C PRO A 2 12.36 9.39 -8.15
N VAL A 3 12.66 8.38 -7.35
CA VAL A 3 13.00 8.53 -5.92
C VAL A 3 14.50 8.80 -5.84
N ASP A 4 14.91 9.82 -5.11
CA ASP A 4 16.33 10.16 -4.91
C ASP A 4 17.03 9.07 -4.08
N ALA A 5 18.01 8.39 -4.67
CA ALA A 5 18.71 7.25 -4.07
C ALA A 5 19.41 7.63 -2.75
N ASP A 6 19.89 8.86 -2.61
CA ASP A 6 20.58 9.33 -1.41
C ASP A 6 19.61 9.52 -0.23
N SER A 7 18.34 9.85 -0.50
CA SER A 7 17.31 9.96 0.54
C SER A 7 16.83 8.60 1.07
N LEU A 8 16.89 7.55 0.23
CA LEU A 8 16.57 6.18 0.63
C LEU A 8 17.65 5.53 1.51
N ALA A 9 18.93 5.82 1.25
CA ALA A 9 20.04 5.29 2.06
C ALA A 9 19.97 5.71 3.54
N ALA A 10 19.27 6.81 3.81
CA ALA A 10 19.03 7.35 5.14
C ALA A 10 17.70 6.92 5.77
N ALA A 11 16.77 6.31 5.04
CA ALA A 11 15.42 6.01 5.51
C ALA A 11 15.37 4.68 6.28
N SER A 12 14.45 4.59 7.25
CA SER A 12 14.15 3.36 7.99
C SER A 12 12.88 2.66 7.45
N TRP A 13 12.01 3.41 6.77
CA TRP A 13 10.69 2.97 6.33
C TRP A 13 10.29 3.58 4.99
N ILE A 14 9.48 2.84 4.24
CA ILE A 14 8.67 3.32 3.13
C ILE A 14 7.21 3.30 3.57
N ARG A 15 6.46 4.36 3.25
CA ARG A 15 5.02 4.46 3.49
C ARG A 15 4.30 4.69 2.17
N ALA A 16 3.25 3.89 1.93
CA ALA A 16 2.25 4.17 0.92
C ALA A 16 0.98 4.69 1.62
N THR A 17 0.59 5.92 1.33
CA THR A 17 -0.57 6.59 1.92
C THR A 17 -1.60 6.90 0.84
N GLY A 18 -2.88 6.78 1.14
CA GLY A 18 -3.94 7.22 0.24
C GLY A 18 -5.23 7.52 0.97
N TRP A 19 -6.11 8.25 0.31
CA TRP A 19 -7.49 8.42 0.73
C TRP A 19 -8.32 7.27 0.19
N PHE A 20 -9.06 6.60 1.06
CA PHE A 20 -9.88 5.45 0.69
C PHE A 20 -11.33 5.67 1.10
N TYR A 21 -12.24 5.23 0.24
CA TYR A 21 -13.67 5.21 0.52
C TYR A 21 -14.27 3.89 0.05
N SER A 22 -15.21 3.38 0.83
CA SER A 22 -15.96 2.19 0.45
C SER A 22 -17.39 2.30 1.01
N PRO A 23 -18.43 2.10 0.17
CA PRO A 23 -19.83 2.16 0.57
C PRO A 23 -20.28 0.86 1.28
N MET A 24 -19.36 0.13 1.93
CA MET A 24 -19.66 -1.19 2.48
C MET A 24 -20.39 -1.07 3.83
N GLU A 25 -21.59 -1.64 3.94
CA GLU A 25 -22.31 -1.73 5.22
C GLU A 25 -21.77 -2.88 6.10
N SER A 26 -21.21 -3.93 5.48
CA SER A 26 -20.61 -5.06 6.15
C SER A 26 -19.39 -5.58 5.39
N LEU A 27 -18.47 -6.23 6.10
CA LEU A 27 -17.24 -6.77 5.52
C LEU A 27 -17.54 -8.07 4.73
N PRO A 28 -17.15 -8.14 3.44
CA PRO A 28 -17.09 -9.41 2.73
C PRO A 28 -16.14 -10.43 3.38
N PRO A 29 -16.20 -11.71 2.95
CA PRO A 29 -15.18 -12.68 3.27
C PRO A 29 -13.76 -12.17 3.00
N LEU A 30 -12.84 -12.48 3.92
CA LEU A 30 -11.48 -11.94 3.94
C LEU A 30 -10.72 -12.10 2.60
N TRP A 31 -10.95 -13.20 1.89
CA TRP A 31 -10.29 -13.52 0.63
C TRP A 31 -10.82 -12.72 -0.57
N LEU A 32 -11.95 -12.01 -0.44
CA LEU A 32 -12.52 -11.14 -1.47
C LEU A 32 -12.18 -9.65 -1.24
N LEU A 33 -11.57 -9.31 -0.10
CA LEU A 33 -11.24 -7.92 0.21
C LEU A 33 -10.04 -7.45 -0.63
N PRO A 34 -10.11 -6.27 -1.25
CA PRO A 34 -8.97 -5.68 -1.93
C PRO A 34 -7.77 -5.49 -1.01
N GLN A 35 -6.58 -5.68 -1.56
CA GLN A 35 -5.32 -5.55 -0.85
C GLN A 35 -4.54 -4.36 -1.39
N LEU A 36 -4.14 -3.43 -0.53
CA LEU A 36 -3.08 -2.49 -0.81
C LEU A 36 -1.75 -3.23 -0.63
N ASN A 37 -0.95 -3.27 -1.68
CA ASN A 37 0.34 -3.95 -1.71
C ASN A 37 1.45 -2.92 -1.91
N LEU A 38 2.54 -3.08 -1.15
CA LEU A 38 3.77 -2.31 -1.26
C LEU A 38 4.94 -3.30 -1.38
N LEU A 39 5.64 -3.27 -2.51
CA LEU A 39 6.73 -4.19 -2.84
C LEU A 39 8.01 -3.39 -3.11
N LEU A 40 9.14 -3.94 -2.67
CA LEU A 40 10.48 -3.57 -3.10
C LEU A 40 10.97 -4.67 -4.04
N LEU A 41 11.46 -4.26 -5.22
CA LEU A 41 11.97 -5.18 -6.21
C LEU A 41 13.43 -4.86 -6.54
N GLN A 42 14.20 -5.91 -6.84
CA GLN A 42 15.54 -5.82 -7.39
C GLN A 42 15.55 -6.57 -8.70
N GLN A 43 15.79 -5.89 -9.83
CA GLN A 43 15.79 -6.51 -11.16
C GLN A 43 14.50 -7.28 -11.48
N GLY A 44 13.36 -6.78 -10.98
CA GLY A 44 12.03 -7.38 -11.19
C GLY A 44 11.66 -8.49 -10.20
N GLU A 45 12.58 -8.94 -9.33
CA GLU A 45 12.30 -9.91 -8.27
C GLU A 45 11.90 -9.24 -6.98
N VAL A 46 10.89 -9.76 -6.30
CA VAL A 46 10.41 -9.20 -5.01
C VAL A 46 11.40 -9.55 -3.91
N VAL A 47 12.10 -8.55 -3.39
CA VAL A 47 13.03 -8.71 -2.26
C VAL A 47 12.35 -8.47 -0.91
N GLN A 48 11.32 -7.62 -0.89
CA GLN A 48 10.54 -7.37 0.31
C GLN A 48 9.13 -6.89 -0.04
N GLN A 49 8.14 -7.21 0.80
CA GLN A 49 6.76 -6.79 0.56
C GLN A 49 5.96 -6.65 1.85
N SER A 50 4.91 -5.83 1.79
CA SER A 50 3.85 -5.73 2.78
C SER A 50 2.51 -5.58 2.09
N HIS A 51 1.44 -5.99 2.77
CA HIS A 51 0.08 -5.80 2.27
C HIS A 51 -0.91 -5.61 3.41
N ILE A 52 -1.97 -4.85 3.16
CA ILE A 52 -3.11 -4.72 4.06
C ILE A 52 -4.42 -4.79 3.28
N ARG A 53 -5.44 -5.38 3.91
CA ARG A 53 -6.82 -5.32 3.42
C ARG A 53 -7.45 -4.03 3.92
N ILE A 54 -7.34 -2.97 3.12
CA ILE A 54 -7.64 -1.61 3.55
C ILE A 54 -9.06 -1.46 4.10
N GLN A 55 -10.01 -2.20 3.53
CA GLN A 55 -11.42 -2.22 3.96
C GLN A 55 -11.61 -2.59 5.43
N ARG A 56 -10.71 -3.38 6.03
CA ARG A 56 -10.80 -3.74 7.46
C ARG A 56 -10.54 -2.57 8.40
N SER A 57 -9.91 -1.51 7.90
CA SER A 57 -9.62 -0.30 8.67
C SER A 57 -10.50 0.87 8.25
N LEU A 58 -11.45 0.69 7.32
CA LEU A 58 -12.40 1.72 6.93
C LEU A 58 -13.70 1.58 7.72
N THR A 59 -14.25 2.73 8.07
CA THR A 59 -15.65 2.87 8.47
C THR A 59 -16.56 3.09 7.26
N HIS A 60 -17.83 2.70 7.40
CA HIS A 60 -18.84 2.81 6.36
C HIS A 60 -19.05 4.25 5.90
N ASP A 61 -19.09 4.44 4.57
CA ASP A 61 -19.54 5.66 3.89
C ASP A 61 -18.77 6.94 4.27
N THR A 62 -17.44 6.83 4.45
CA THR A 62 -16.60 7.99 4.72
C THR A 62 -15.18 7.84 4.18
N TRP A 63 -14.69 8.92 3.57
CA TRP A 63 -13.32 9.05 3.09
C TRP A 63 -12.35 9.10 4.26
N GLN A 64 -11.35 8.21 4.22
CA GLN A 64 -10.38 8.07 5.29
C GLN A 64 -8.98 7.91 4.73
N GLU A 65 -8.05 8.70 5.24
CA GLU A 65 -6.64 8.50 4.98
C GLU A 65 -6.15 7.24 5.70
N ARG A 66 -5.48 6.36 4.96
CA ARG A 66 -4.85 5.15 5.48
C ARG A 66 -3.50 4.95 4.84
N TRP A 67 -2.63 4.24 5.54
CA TRP A 67 -1.28 4.00 5.08
C TRP A 67 -0.83 2.56 5.35
N LEU A 68 0.20 2.17 4.62
CA LEU A 68 0.92 0.92 4.75
C LEU A 68 2.42 1.21 4.87
N ASP A 69 3.01 0.76 5.97
CA ASP A 69 4.45 0.92 6.23
C ASP A 69 5.20 -0.38 5.90
N LEU A 70 6.41 -0.22 5.36
CA LEU A 70 7.36 -1.29 5.10
C LEU A 70 8.74 -0.87 5.61
N PRO A 71 9.33 -1.57 6.60
CA PRO A 71 10.66 -1.24 7.09
C PRO A 71 11.71 -1.57 6.03
N LEU A 72 12.75 -0.75 5.90
CA LEU A 72 13.89 -1.04 5.04
C LEU A 72 14.84 -1.99 5.78
N SER A 73 15.01 -3.21 5.27
CA SER A 73 15.85 -4.24 5.88
C SER A 73 17.34 -4.16 5.49
N GLY A 74 17.72 -3.17 4.69
CA GLY A 74 19.07 -3.03 4.12
C GLY A 74 19.33 -3.90 2.89
N GLN A 75 18.34 -4.68 2.43
CA GLN A 75 18.42 -5.36 1.14
C GLN A 75 18.38 -4.34 -0.01
N PRO A 76 19.21 -4.51 -1.06
CA PRO A 76 19.17 -3.64 -2.22
C PRO A 76 17.86 -3.82 -2.99
N PHE A 77 17.33 -2.72 -3.53
CA PHE A 77 16.18 -2.69 -4.43
C PHE A 77 16.36 -1.53 -5.43
N ASP A 78 15.78 -1.64 -6.61
CA ASP A 78 15.81 -0.64 -7.68
C ASP A 78 14.40 -0.16 -8.10
N GLU A 79 13.34 -0.81 -7.60
CA GLU A 79 11.96 -0.45 -7.88
C GLU A 79 11.08 -0.54 -6.62
N ILE A 80 10.19 0.44 -6.44
CA ILE A 80 9.08 0.40 -5.49
C ILE A 80 7.79 0.25 -6.28
N ARG A 81 6.99 -0.77 -5.96
CA ARG A 81 5.69 -1.00 -6.60
C ARG A 81 4.57 -0.92 -5.60
N VAL A 82 3.57 -0.08 -5.89
CA VAL A 82 2.35 0.05 -5.11
C VAL A 82 1.16 -0.24 -6.01
N TYR A 83 0.29 -1.16 -5.58
CA TYR A 83 -0.92 -1.49 -6.33
C TYR A 83 -2.03 -2.01 -5.44
N ILE A 84 -3.25 -1.88 -5.94
CA ILE A 84 -4.43 -2.52 -5.35
C ILE A 84 -4.68 -3.84 -6.09
N TRP A 85 -4.69 -4.95 -5.35
CA TRP A 85 -5.20 -6.21 -5.89
C TRP A 85 -6.66 -6.37 -5.46
N ASN A 86 -7.58 -6.29 -6.42
CA ASN A 86 -8.97 -6.67 -6.19
C ASN A 86 -9.10 -8.18 -6.40
N ALA A 87 -9.33 -8.93 -5.32
CA ALA A 87 -9.42 -10.39 -5.34
C ALA A 87 -10.81 -10.87 -5.79
N ASP A 88 -11.25 -10.37 -6.96
CA ASP A 88 -12.59 -10.57 -7.53
C ASP A 88 -13.75 -10.18 -6.59
N GLY A 89 -13.47 -9.26 -5.66
CA GLY A 89 -14.48 -8.69 -4.77
C GLY A 89 -15.44 -7.78 -5.54
N ASN A 90 -16.72 -7.85 -5.17
CA ASN A 90 -17.79 -7.04 -5.75
C ASN A 90 -18.10 -5.76 -4.94
N VAL A 91 -17.39 -5.51 -3.85
CA VAL A 91 -17.55 -4.29 -3.05
C VAL A 91 -16.65 -3.20 -3.60
N PRO A 92 -17.20 -2.04 -4.02
CA PRO A 92 -16.40 -0.93 -4.51
C PRO A 92 -15.40 -0.42 -3.47
N LEU A 93 -14.18 -0.14 -3.94
CA LEU A 93 -13.16 0.59 -3.21
C LEU A 93 -12.69 1.75 -4.10
N TYR A 94 -12.81 2.96 -3.59
CA TYR A 94 -12.34 4.17 -4.23
C TYR A 94 -11.03 4.60 -3.56
N LEU A 95 -10.09 5.07 -4.37
CA LEU A 95 -8.76 5.53 -3.97
C LEU A 95 -8.53 6.90 -4.59
N ASP A 96 -8.00 7.83 -3.80
CA ASP A 96 -7.52 9.11 -4.26
C ASP A 96 -6.19 9.48 -3.58
N ASP A 97 -5.42 10.37 -4.22
CA ASP A 97 -4.24 11.03 -3.65
C ASP A 97 -3.21 10.03 -3.06
N LEU A 98 -2.90 8.99 -3.86
CA LEU A 98 -1.89 7.99 -3.53
C LEU A 98 -0.50 8.64 -3.50
N ARG A 99 0.16 8.54 -2.35
CA ARG A 99 1.50 9.05 -2.09
C ARG A 99 2.42 7.94 -1.61
N VAL A 100 3.69 8.06 -1.97
CA VAL A 100 4.77 7.21 -1.47
C VAL A 100 5.87 8.10 -0.92
N GLU A 101 6.27 7.84 0.32
CA GLU A 101 7.28 8.60 1.03
C GLU A 101 8.23 7.68 1.80
N SER A 102 9.43 8.15 2.06
CA SER A 102 10.43 7.48 2.89
C SER A 102 10.69 8.31 4.16
N PHE A 103 10.80 7.67 5.32
CA PHE A 103 11.00 8.36 6.60
C PHE A 103 11.89 7.53 7.55
N ARG A 104 12.28 8.14 8.67
CA ARG A 104 13.12 7.53 9.72
C ARG A 104 12.32 7.09 10.92
#